data_AF-A0A3L7PBG0-F1
#
_entry.id   AF-A0A3L7PBG0-F1
#
_cell.length_a   1.000
_cell.length_b   1.000
_cell.length_c   1.000
_cell.angle_alpha   90.00
_cell.angle_beta   90.00
_cell.angle_gamma   90.00
#
_symmetry.space_group_name_H-M   'P 1'
#
loop_
_entity.id
_entity.type
_entity.pdbx_description
1 polymer ?
#
loop_
_entity_poly.entity_id
_entity_poly.type
_entity_poly.pdbx_seq_one_letter_code
_entity_poly.pdbx_strand_id
1 'polypeptide(L)'
;MLILTTLLVVSGCGEAPTPPAADQTNQMVYYDRVTRKPVVYNITREFPAIHPATGKPTLVPACYCPKCQKWYPSPPLEIRERNPEVMQCPKKCGAKMTLTGPWPDEVL
;
A
#
# COMPACT_ATOMS: atom_id res chain seq x y z
N MET A 1 -49.64 -31.53 -5.74
CA MET A 1 -48.33 -31.72 -5.08
C MET A 1 -47.29 -31.81 -6.18
N LEU A 2 -46.13 -31.17 -6.19
CA LEU A 2 -45.58 -29.95 -5.60
C LEU A 2 -44.40 -29.67 -6.55
N ILE A 3 -44.28 -28.44 -7.04
CA ILE A 3 -43.28 -27.98 -8.00
C ILE A 3 -41.88 -28.05 -7.37
N LEU A 4 -40.86 -28.57 -8.08
CA LEU A 4 -39.46 -28.37 -7.68
C LEU A 4 -38.57 -28.03 -8.89
N THR A 5 -38.64 -26.76 -9.27
CA THR A 5 -37.76 -26.07 -10.22
C THR A 5 -36.38 -25.89 -9.55
N THR A 6 -35.37 -26.61 -10.01
CA THR A 6 -34.00 -26.45 -9.50
C THR A 6 -33.30 -25.35 -10.29
N LEU A 7 -33.31 -24.12 -9.75
CA LEU A 7 -32.44 -23.03 -10.21
C LEU A 7 -30.99 -23.36 -9.81
N LEU A 8 -30.14 -23.69 -10.78
CA LEU A 8 -28.69 -23.65 -10.62
C LEU A 8 -28.26 -22.17 -10.55
N VAL A 9 -28.01 -21.69 -9.34
CA VAL A 9 -27.42 -20.36 -9.12
C VAL A 9 -25.93 -20.43 -9.43
N VAL A 10 -25.52 -19.56 -10.33
CA VAL A 10 -24.15 -19.38 -10.84
C VAL A 10 -23.26 -18.88 -9.70
N SER A 11 -22.39 -19.74 -9.16
CA SER A 11 -21.24 -19.30 -8.36
C SER A 11 -20.16 -18.80 -9.30
N GLY A 12 -20.34 -17.57 -9.80
CA GLY A 12 -19.26 -16.81 -10.40
C GLY A 12 -18.28 -16.38 -9.32
N CYS A 13 -17.20 -17.13 -9.13
CA CYS A 13 -15.98 -16.57 -8.54
C CYS A 13 -15.46 -15.53 -9.53
N GLY A 14 -15.84 -14.27 -9.30
CA GLY A 14 -15.17 -13.14 -9.92
C GLY A 14 -13.77 -13.03 -9.33
N GLU A 15 -12.84 -13.85 -9.81
CA GLU A 15 -11.42 -13.54 -9.72
C GLU A 15 -11.23 -12.26 -10.53
N ALA A 16 -11.19 -11.13 -9.81
CA ALA A 16 -10.66 -9.91 -10.38
C ALA A 16 -9.28 -10.26 -10.96
N PRO A 17 -8.99 -9.92 -12.23
CA PRO A 17 -7.71 -10.24 -12.84
C PRO A 17 -6.64 -9.61 -11.95
N THR A 18 -5.89 -10.47 -11.26
CA THR A 18 -4.68 -10.05 -10.55
C THR A 18 -3.74 -9.58 -11.66
N PRO A 19 -3.40 -8.29 -11.71
CA PRO A 19 -2.46 -7.80 -12.72
C PRO A 19 -1.21 -8.68 -12.66
N PRO A 20 -0.62 -9.06 -13.82
CA PRO A 20 0.56 -9.88 -13.83
C PRO A 20 1.60 -9.23 -12.91
N ALA A 21 2.17 -10.03 -12.00
CA ALA A 21 3.24 -9.64 -11.09
C ALA A 21 4.49 -9.28 -11.92
N ALA A 22 4.48 -8.13 -12.57
CA ALA A 22 5.62 -7.56 -13.25
C ALA A 22 6.58 -7.04 -12.17
N ASP A 23 7.76 -7.65 -12.08
CA ASP A 23 8.98 -7.20 -11.39
C ASP A 23 8.82 -6.46 -10.05
N GLN A 24 7.91 -6.93 -9.18
CA GLN A 24 7.78 -6.38 -7.81
C GLN A 24 9.04 -6.59 -6.95
N THR A 25 9.97 -7.43 -7.42
CA THR A 25 11.27 -7.72 -6.80
C THR A 25 12.12 -6.47 -6.54
N ASN A 26 11.98 -5.42 -7.37
CA ASN A 26 12.77 -4.19 -7.26
C ASN A 26 11.91 -2.94 -6.96
N GLN A 27 10.67 -3.13 -6.54
CA GLN A 27 9.73 -2.04 -6.28
C GLN A 27 9.27 -2.04 -4.83
N MET A 28 8.78 -0.89 -4.37
CA MET A 28 8.09 -0.78 -3.08
C MET A 28 7.01 0.30 -3.13
N VAL A 29 6.19 0.34 -2.09
CA VAL A 29 5.19 1.40 -1.93
C VAL A 29 5.82 2.62 -1.27
N TYR A 30 5.75 3.74 -1.98
CA TYR A 30 6.07 5.08 -1.51
C TYR A 30 4.79 5.83 -1.17
N TYR A 31 4.93 6.83 -0.31
CA TYR A 31 3.91 7.85 -0.06
C TYR A 31 4.42 9.17 -0.63
N ASP A 32 3.75 9.71 -1.64
CA ASP A 32 4.07 11.02 -2.16
C ASP A 32 3.50 12.10 -1.23
N ARG A 33 4.40 12.90 -0.65
CA ARG A 33 4.02 13.95 0.31
C ARG A 33 3.28 15.12 -0.35
N VAL A 34 3.41 15.30 -1.66
CA VAL A 34 2.73 16.37 -2.40
C VAL A 34 1.30 15.96 -2.73
N THR A 35 1.11 14.84 -3.43
CA THR A 35 -0.25 14.36 -3.79
C THR A 35 -0.99 13.68 -2.64
N ARG A 36 -0.27 13.29 -1.57
CA ARG A 36 -0.80 12.56 -0.39
C ARG A 36 -1.38 11.20 -0.77
N LYS A 37 -0.80 10.56 -1.77
CA LYS A 37 -1.21 9.25 -2.28
C LYS A 37 -0.08 8.22 -2.16
N PRO A 38 -0.42 6.95 -1.97
CA PRO A 38 0.53 5.88 -2.11
C PRO A 38 0.76 5.57 -3.60
N VAL A 39 2.01 5.33 -3.95
CA VAL A 39 2.44 5.03 -5.33
C VAL A 39 3.48 3.91 -5.29
N VAL A 40 3.57 3.14 -6.36
CA VAL A 40 4.58 2.11 -6.55
C VAL A 40 5.74 2.69 -7.34
N TYR A 41 6.96 2.50 -6.86
CA TYR A 41 8.15 2.93 -7.58
C TYR A 41 9.35 2.02 -7.27
N ASN A 42 10.37 2.07 -8.12
CA ASN A 42 11.60 1.33 -7.93
C ASN A 42 12.30 1.72 -6.62
N ILE A 43 12.86 0.73 -5.93
CA ILE A 43 13.56 0.92 -4.65
C ILE A 43 14.77 1.84 -4.86
N THR A 44 14.84 2.88 -4.02
CA THR A 44 15.95 3.83 -3.96
C THR A 44 16.68 3.72 -2.62
N ARG A 45 17.92 4.20 -2.57
CA ARG A 45 18.72 4.25 -1.33
C ARG A 45 18.67 5.60 -0.62
N GLU A 46 18.22 6.63 -1.34
CA GLU A 46 18.12 8.00 -0.84
C GLU A 46 16.66 8.38 -0.67
N PHE A 47 16.35 9.04 0.46
CA PHE A 47 15.02 9.48 0.81
C PHE A 47 15.03 10.92 1.34
N PRO A 48 14.07 11.78 0.95
CA PRO A 48 12.98 11.48 0.02
C PRO A 48 13.49 11.24 -1.42
N ALA A 49 12.94 10.23 -2.09
CA ALA A 49 13.29 9.90 -3.45
C ALA A 49 12.68 10.90 -4.44
N ILE A 50 13.34 11.07 -5.58
CA ILE A 50 12.90 11.95 -6.66
C ILE A 50 11.69 11.34 -7.36
N HIS A 51 10.60 12.10 -7.42
CA HIS A 51 9.43 11.75 -8.19
C HIS A 51 9.75 11.89 -9.69
N PRO A 52 9.67 10.83 -10.51
CA PRO A 52 10.16 10.84 -11.89
C PRO A 52 9.46 11.88 -12.78
N ALA A 53 8.14 12.03 -12.65
CA ALA A 53 7.39 13.01 -13.44
C ALA A 53 7.66 14.48 -13.09
N THR A 54 8.07 14.80 -11.84
CA THR A 54 8.19 16.20 -11.39
C THR A 54 9.61 16.63 -11.09
N GLY A 55 10.56 15.70 -10.98
CA GLY A 55 11.95 15.97 -10.60
C GLY A 55 12.14 16.41 -9.15
N LYS A 56 11.10 16.33 -8.31
CA LYS A 56 11.15 16.82 -6.91
C LYS A 56 11.32 15.66 -5.91
N PRO A 57 12.04 15.85 -4.79
CA PRO A 57 12.22 14.83 -3.74
C PRO A 57 10.97 14.73 -2.85
N THR A 58 9.94 14.03 -3.30
CA THR A 58 8.64 13.98 -2.60
C THR A 58 8.24 12.60 -2.08
N LEU A 59 8.92 11.54 -2.57
CA LEU A 59 8.56 10.16 -2.29
C LEU A 59 9.27 9.67 -1.02
N VAL A 60 8.51 9.22 -0.01
CA VAL A 60 9.06 8.57 1.18
C VAL A 60 8.52 7.15 1.31
N PRO A 61 9.23 6.21 1.98
CA PRO A 61 8.71 4.87 2.21
C PRO A 61 7.32 4.93 2.86
N ALA A 62 6.43 4.01 2.50
CA ALA A 62 5.10 3.94 3.10
C ALA A 62 4.98 2.80 4.13
N CYS A 63 4.12 3.01 5.13
CA CYS A 63 3.65 1.98 6.04
C CYS A 63 2.13 1.83 5.92
N TYR A 64 1.64 0.60 5.94
CA TYR A 64 0.24 0.27 5.87
C TYR A 64 -0.36 0.13 7.26
N CYS A 65 -1.53 0.72 7.50
CA CYS A 65 -2.33 0.46 8.68
C CYS A 65 -3.41 -0.58 8.32
N PRO A 66 -3.38 -1.80 8.87
CA PRO A 66 -4.35 -2.84 8.54
C PRO A 66 -5.77 -2.51 9.01
N LYS A 67 -5.91 -1.72 10.09
CA LYS A 67 -7.22 -1.33 10.64
C LYS A 67 -7.86 -0.17 9.87
N CYS A 68 -7.06 0.77 9.38
CA CYS A 68 -7.55 1.87 8.55
C CYS A 68 -7.58 1.51 7.06
N GLN A 69 -7.00 0.38 6.69
CA GLN A 69 -6.79 -0.08 5.32
C GLN A 69 -6.18 1.00 4.42
N LYS A 70 -5.15 1.69 4.94
CA LYS A 70 -4.56 2.85 4.29
C LYS A 70 -3.05 2.91 4.50
N TRP A 71 -2.36 3.38 3.46
CA TRP A 71 -0.95 3.72 3.46
C TRP A 71 -0.69 5.11 4.04
N TYR A 72 0.38 5.23 4.82
CA TYR A 72 0.86 6.44 5.48
C TYR A 72 2.37 6.59 5.25
N PRO A 73 2.93 7.80 5.37
CA PRO A 73 4.38 7.96 5.31
C PRO A 73 5.03 7.21 6.48
N SER A 74 6.02 6.37 6.18
CA SER A 74 6.88 5.75 7.18
C SER A 74 7.68 6.84 7.89
N PRO A 75 7.79 6.77 9.22
CA PRO A 75 8.82 7.54 9.92
C PRO A 75 10.22 7.14 9.41
N PRO A 76 11.21 8.07 9.43
CA PRO A 76 12.61 7.77 9.14
C PRO A 76 13.17 6.63 10.00
N LEU A 77 14.13 5.89 9.47
CA LEU A 77 14.70 4.72 10.15
C LEU A 77 15.29 5.07 11.52
N GLU A 78 16.07 6.15 11.61
CA GLU A 78 16.67 6.62 12.89
C GLU A 78 15.59 6.83 13.98
N ILE A 79 14.46 7.41 13.60
CA ILE A 79 13.36 7.68 14.53
C ILE A 79 12.69 6.36 14.96
N ARG A 80 12.53 5.41 14.03
CA ARG A 80 11.95 4.08 14.30
C ARG A 80 12.84 3.25 15.22
N GLU A 81 14.15 3.33 15.05
CA GLU A 81 15.13 2.62 15.89
C GLU A 81 15.17 3.21 17.30
N ARG A 82 15.11 4.54 17.42
CA ARG A 82 15.08 5.23 18.71
C ARG A 82 13.76 5.03 19.47
N ASN A 83 12.64 5.04 18.75
CA ASN A 83 11.31 4.88 19.33
C ASN A 83 10.42 4.00 18.42
N PRO A 84 10.34 2.69 18.68
CA PRO A 84 9.50 1.78 17.90
C PRO A 84 8.00 2.11 17.92
N GLU A 85 7.51 2.87 18.91
CA GLU A 85 6.10 3.27 19.01
C GLU A 85 5.68 4.26 17.92
N VAL A 86 6.62 4.91 17.25
CA VAL A 86 6.33 5.80 16.09
C VAL A 86 5.74 5.04 14.90
N MET A 87 5.80 3.70 14.92
CA MET A 87 5.12 2.84 13.95
C MET A 87 3.63 2.65 14.27
N GLN A 88 3.07 3.31 15.29
CA GLN A 88 1.63 3.33 15.52
C GLN A 88 0.90 4.19 14.48
N CYS A 89 -0.35 3.80 14.16
CA CYS A 89 -1.16 4.52 13.18
C CYS A 89 -1.45 5.97 13.63
N PRO A 90 -1.23 6.98 12.76
CA PRO A 90 -1.44 8.39 13.09
C PRO A 90 -2.91 8.76 13.34
N LYS A 91 -3.87 7.92 12.94
CA LYS A 91 -5.31 8.13 13.17
C LYS A 91 -5.79 7.68 14.56
N LYS A 92 -4.87 7.35 15.48
CA LYS A 92 -5.18 6.87 16.85
C LYS A 92 -6.10 5.65 16.88
N CYS A 93 -6.10 4.83 15.82
CA CYS A 93 -6.88 3.59 15.80
C CYS A 93 -6.25 2.46 16.64
N GLY A 94 -5.07 2.71 17.21
CA GLY A 94 -4.32 1.80 18.08
C GLY A 94 -3.57 0.68 17.36
N ALA A 95 -3.64 0.61 16.02
CA ALA A 95 -2.96 -0.43 15.27
C ALA A 95 -1.48 -0.07 15.03
N LYS A 96 -0.61 -1.07 15.15
CA LYS A 96 0.77 -1.01 14.65
C LYS A 96 0.75 -1.09 13.12
N MET A 97 1.46 -0.20 12.46
CA MET A 97 1.60 -0.19 11.01
C MET A 97 2.64 -1.24 10.55
N THR A 98 2.49 -1.70 9.32
CA THR A 98 3.32 -2.73 8.69
C THR A 98 4.00 -2.16 7.45
N LEU A 99 5.15 -2.72 7.06
CA LEU A 99 5.81 -2.36 5.79
C LEU A 99 5.14 -3.05 4.58
N THR A 100 4.31 -4.06 4.86
CA THR A 100 3.59 -4.85 3.85
C THR A 100 2.11 -4.52 3.87
N GLY A 101 1.49 -4.52 2.70
CA GLY A 101 0.07 -4.22 2.49
C GLY A 101 -0.31 -4.44 1.03
N PRO A 102 -1.57 -4.13 0.66
CA PRO A 102 -2.02 -4.20 -0.73
C PRO A 102 -1.27 -3.17 -1.59
N TRP A 103 -0.81 -3.60 -2.77
CA TRP A 103 -0.17 -2.71 -3.73
C TRP A 103 -1.18 -1.68 -4.26
N PRO A 104 -0.85 -0.38 -4.28
CA PRO A 104 -1.65 0.63 -4.95
C PRO A 104 -1.67 0.42 -6.47
N ASP A 105 -2.72 0.92 -7.13
CA ASP A 105 -2.84 0.86 -8.60
C ASP A 105 -1.91 1.85 -9.32
N GLU A 106 -1.48 2.92 -8.64
CA GLU A 106 -0.65 3.97 -9.22
C GLU A 106 0.83 3.57 -9.20
N VAL A 107 1.41 3.36 -10.39
CA VAL A 107 2.82 3.00 -10.60
C VAL A 107 3.53 4.15 -11.31
N LEU A 108 4.74 4.50 -10.84
CA LEU A 108 5.58 5.58 -11.36
C LEU A 108 6.80 5.06 -12.16
#